data_AF-A0A523UHQ5-F1
#
_entry.id   AF-A0A523UHQ5-F1
#
_cell.length_a   1.000
_cell.length_b   1.000
_cell.length_c   1.000
_cell.angle_alpha   90.00
_cell.angle_beta   90.00
_cell.angle_gamma   90.00
#
_symmetry.space_group_name_H-M   'P 1'
#
loop_
_entity.id
_entity.type
_entity.pdbx_description
1 polymer ?
#
loop_
_entity_poly.entity_id
_entity_poly.type
_entity_poly.pdbx_seq_one_letter_code
_entity_poly.pdbx_strand_id
1 'polypeptide(L)'
;MQYFNVATNLCSRFTTGYPSEEDNFFLSGEIRGGKPFVSCRVLDKDGHFLYGLKDNNLTPESSRYRLTLTKEGWHRITDDIGNELLAVETRTDDKGNNITCIRGEFCDKTGKLAARGNEQGLLVNCPLRM
;
A
#
# COMPACT_ATOMS: atom_id res chain seq x y z
N MET A 1 -19.56 4.71 5.88
CA MET A 1 -18.82 3.45 6.04
C MET A 1 -17.40 3.64 5.50
N GLN A 2 -16.40 2.82 5.85
CA GLN A 2 -15.01 3.01 5.38
C GLN A 2 -14.44 1.75 4.74
N TYR A 3 -13.76 1.94 3.60
CA TYR A 3 -13.24 0.85 2.78
C TYR A 3 -11.97 1.26 2.03
N PHE A 4 -11.21 0.28 1.57
CA PHE A 4 -10.24 0.41 0.51
C PHE A 4 -10.90 0.31 -0.86
N ASN A 5 -10.37 1.07 -1.82
CA ASN A 5 -10.75 0.95 -3.23
C ASN A 5 -9.79 0.01 -3.96
N VAL A 6 -10.15 -1.28 -4.09
CA VAL A 6 -9.35 -2.26 -4.82
C VAL A 6 -9.99 -2.52 -6.18
N ALA A 7 -9.40 -1.95 -7.25
CA ALA A 7 -9.85 -1.90 -8.64
C ALA A 7 -11.29 -1.42 -8.94
N THR A 8 -12.22 -1.57 -7.99
CA THR A 8 -13.61 -1.05 -7.90
C THR A 8 -14.40 -1.72 -6.76
N ASN A 9 -13.82 -2.63 -5.95
CA ASN A 9 -14.53 -3.29 -4.85
C ASN A 9 -14.20 -2.61 -3.50
N LEU A 10 -15.20 -1.94 -2.92
CA LEU A 10 -15.13 -1.22 -1.64
C LEU A 10 -15.01 -2.23 -0.47
N CYS A 11 -13.80 -2.69 -0.15
CA CYS A 11 -13.55 -3.71 0.88
C CYS A 11 -12.92 -3.13 2.16
N SER A 12 -13.26 -3.64 3.34
CA SER A 12 -12.65 -3.18 4.60
C SER A 12 -11.27 -3.79 4.88
N ARG A 13 -10.95 -4.90 4.21
CA ARG A 13 -9.65 -5.57 4.25
C ARG A 13 -9.30 -6.13 2.87
N PHE A 14 -8.01 -6.27 2.61
CA PHE A 14 -7.52 -7.07 1.49
C PHE A 14 -6.09 -7.52 1.75
N THR A 15 -5.65 -8.50 0.97
CA THR A 15 -4.26 -8.95 0.92
C THR A 15 -3.92 -9.35 -0.49
N THR A 16 -2.82 -8.85 -1.03
CA THR A 16 -2.32 -9.19 -2.34
C THR A 16 -0.82 -9.49 -2.32
N GLY A 17 -0.37 -10.30 -3.28
CA GLY A 17 0.99 -10.82 -3.33
C GLY A 17 1.15 -12.11 -2.53
N TYR A 18 2.33 -12.30 -1.96
CA TYR A 18 2.79 -13.58 -1.41
C TYR A 18 3.20 -13.42 0.06
N PRO A 19 2.26 -13.44 1.02
CA PRO A 19 2.55 -13.18 2.44
C PRO A 19 3.64 -14.09 3.02
N SER A 20 3.67 -15.36 2.60
CA SER A 20 4.61 -16.39 3.06
C SER A 20 5.98 -16.34 2.37
N GLU A 21 6.15 -15.57 1.29
CA GLU A 21 7.44 -15.39 0.61
C GLU A 21 8.05 -14.07 1.09
N GLU A 22 9.02 -14.16 2.01
CA GLU A 22 9.62 -12.99 2.65
C GLU A 22 10.42 -12.10 1.68
N ASP A 23 10.90 -12.69 0.58
CA ASP A 23 11.67 -12.05 -0.49
C ASP A 23 10.78 -11.51 -1.62
N ASN A 24 9.46 -11.54 -1.48
CA ASN A 24 8.53 -11.20 -2.56
C ASN A 24 7.51 -10.13 -2.17
N PHE A 25 6.87 -9.56 -3.20
CA PHE A 25 5.84 -8.54 -3.06
C PHE A 25 4.70 -9.02 -2.16
N PHE A 26 4.32 -8.16 -1.25
CA PHE A 26 3.17 -8.33 -0.39
C PHE A 26 2.58 -6.96 -0.07
N LEU A 27 1.27 -6.86 -0.08
CA LEU A 27 0.53 -5.67 0.34
C LEU A 27 -0.78 -6.10 1.00
N SER A 28 -1.04 -5.60 2.19
CA SER A 28 -2.31 -5.79 2.89
C SER A 28 -2.83 -4.47 3.42
N GLY A 29 -4.14 -4.28 3.34
CA GLY A 29 -4.84 -3.17 3.96
C GLY A 29 -5.93 -3.67 4.90
N GLU A 30 -6.12 -2.99 6.03
CA GLU A 30 -7.22 -3.23 6.97
C GLU A 30 -7.73 -1.92 7.56
N ILE A 31 -9.05 -1.74 7.65
CA ILE A 31 -9.68 -0.64 8.39
C ILE A 31 -9.95 -1.10 9.82
N ARG A 32 -9.23 -0.53 10.80
CA ARG A 32 -9.43 -0.80 12.23
C ARG A 32 -9.84 0.47 12.94
N GLY A 33 -11.00 0.46 13.61
CA GLY A 33 -11.50 1.63 14.36
C GLY A 33 -11.65 2.89 13.51
N GLY A 34 -12.01 2.77 12.22
CA GLY A 34 -12.14 3.91 11.31
C GLY A 34 -10.80 4.49 10.81
N LYS A 35 -9.70 3.76 10.96
CA LYS A 35 -8.37 4.16 10.49
C LYS A 35 -7.78 3.10 9.57
N PRO A 36 -7.16 3.48 8.44
CA PRO A 36 -6.52 2.53 7.56
C PRO A 36 -5.15 2.11 8.11
N PHE A 37 -4.87 0.81 8.04
CA PHE A 37 -3.58 0.21 8.34
C PHE A 37 -3.09 -0.56 7.13
N VAL A 38 -1.84 -0.33 6.78
CA VAL A 38 -1.18 -0.92 5.62
C VAL A 38 0.09 -1.61 6.09
N SER A 39 0.26 -2.84 5.62
CA SER A 39 1.53 -3.58 5.73
C SER A 39 1.95 -4.00 4.33
N CYS A 40 3.24 -3.90 4.03
CA CYS A 40 3.75 -4.25 2.71
C CYS A 40 5.24 -4.60 2.71
N ARG A 41 5.67 -5.28 1.64
CA ARG A 41 7.07 -5.41 1.23
C ARG A 41 7.16 -4.86 -0.19
N VAL A 42 7.96 -3.81 -0.37
CA VAL A 42 8.11 -3.12 -1.65
C VAL A 42 9.48 -3.43 -2.22
N LEU A 43 9.48 -3.76 -3.51
CA LEU A 43 10.67 -4.08 -4.29
C LEU A 43 10.79 -3.12 -5.46
N ASP A 44 12.01 -2.90 -5.93
CA ASP A 44 12.27 -2.15 -7.16
C ASP A 44 11.99 -2.97 -8.42
N LYS A 45 12.16 -2.34 -9.58
CA LYS A 45 12.04 -2.94 -10.91
C LYS A 45 13.04 -4.06 -11.21
N ASP A 46 14.07 -4.20 -10.38
CA ASP A 46 15.10 -5.24 -10.50
C ASP A 46 14.83 -6.39 -9.50
N GLY A 47 13.76 -6.29 -8.70
CA GLY A 47 13.38 -7.29 -7.71
C GLY A 47 14.14 -7.17 -6.38
N HIS A 48 14.83 -6.06 -6.13
CA HIS A 48 15.50 -5.82 -4.86
C HIS A 48 14.55 -5.20 -3.84
N PHE A 49 14.62 -5.67 -2.60
CA PHE A 49 13.87 -5.08 -1.50
C PHE A 49 14.26 -3.61 -1.28
N LEU A 50 13.24 -2.76 -1.21
CA LEU A 50 13.38 -1.34 -0.88
C LEU A 50 13.04 -1.11 0.58
N TYR A 51 11.79 -1.34 0.96
CA TYR A 51 11.32 -1.11 2.32
C TYR A 51 10.13 -1.99 2.68
N GLY A 52 9.92 -2.11 4.00
CA GLY A 52 8.78 -2.79 4.58
C GLY A 52 7.93 -1.84 5.40
N LEU A 53 6.61 -2.06 5.37
CA LEU A 53 5.68 -1.48 6.33
C LEU A 53 5.02 -2.59 7.14
N LYS A 54 4.92 -2.37 8.45
CA LYS A 54 4.09 -3.16 9.36
C LYS A 54 3.16 -2.22 10.10
N ASP A 55 1.87 -2.30 9.80
CA ASP A 55 0.80 -1.48 10.39
C ASP A 55 1.13 0.02 10.35
N ASN A 56 1.45 0.54 9.16
CA ASN A 56 1.90 1.91 8.90
C ASN A 56 3.24 2.30 9.54
N ASN A 57 4.03 1.36 10.07
CA ASN A 57 5.37 1.64 10.60
C ASN A 57 6.44 1.09 9.65
N LEU A 58 7.45 1.90 9.33
CA LEU A 58 8.62 1.43 8.59
C LEU A 58 9.35 0.35 9.38
N THR A 59 9.76 -0.72 8.69
CA THR A 59 10.61 -1.75 9.27
C THR A 59 12.04 -1.23 9.45
N PRO A 60 12.83 -1.78 10.40
CA PRO A 60 14.18 -1.28 10.70
C PRO A 60 15.15 -1.25 9.51
N GLU A 61 14.95 -2.13 8.54
CA GLU A 61 15.77 -2.25 7.32
C GLU A 61 15.56 -1.09 6.33
N SER A 62 14.58 -0.21 6.59
CA SER A 62 14.12 0.83 5.66
C SER A 62 14.77 2.21 5.88
N SER A 63 16.02 2.26 6.35
CA SER A 63 16.68 3.49 6.85
C SER A 63 16.82 4.63 5.83
N ARG A 64 16.72 4.32 4.54
CA ARG A 64 16.78 5.30 3.43
C ARG A 64 15.42 5.94 3.11
N TYR A 65 14.34 5.41 3.67
CA TYR A 65 12.99 5.84 3.39
C TYR A 65 12.39 6.58 4.58
N ARG A 66 11.53 7.54 4.28
CA ARG A 66 10.87 8.36 5.30
C ARG A 66 9.37 8.17 5.24
N LEU A 67 8.79 7.80 6.37
CA LEU A 67 7.35 7.83 6.58
C LEU A 67 6.96 9.23 7.03
N THR A 68 6.10 9.89 6.26
CA THR A 68 5.52 11.17 6.63
C THR A 68 4.01 11.00 6.83
N LEU A 69 3.52 11.36 8.01
CA LEU A 69 2.08 11.44 8.29
C LEU A 69 1.56 12.78 7.78
N THR A 70 0.56 12.77 6.89
CA THR A 70 0.03 14.01 6.27
C THR A 70 -1.27 14.47 6.92
N LYS A 71 -2.11 13.53 7.36
CA LYS A 71 -3.35 13.71 8.16
C LYS A 71 -3.59 12.44 8.96
N GLU A 72 -4.58 12.41 9.87
CA GLU A 72 -4.91 11.21 10.63
C GLU A 72 -5.15 9.99 9.70
N GLY A 73 -4.28 8.98 9.84
CA GLY A 73 -4.33 7.75 9.04
C GLY A 73 -3.78 7.88 7.62
N TRP A 74 -3.41 9.08 7.15
CA TRP A 74 -2.82 9.29 5.84
C TRP A 74 -1.32 9.36 5.97
N HIS A 75 -0.63 8.64 5.10
CA HIS A 75 0.81 8.59 5.14
C HIS A 75 1.41 8.45 3.75
N ARG A 76 2.66 8.88 3.65
CA ARG A 76 3.48 8.78 2.45
C ARG A 76 4.83 8.19 2.80
N ILE A 77 5.37 7.39 1.89
CA ILE A 77 6.75 6.94 1.93
C ILE A 77 7.49 7.67 0.81
N THR A 78 8.57 8.35 1.19
CA THR A 78 9.48 8.98 0.23
C THR A 78 10.87 8.39 0.34
N ASP A 79 11.63 8.41 -0.77
CA ASP A 79 13.06 8.15 -0.75
C ASP A 79 13.86 9.35 -0.19
N ASP A 80 15.18 9.26 -0.25
CA ASP A 80 16.13 10.24 0.26
C ASP A 80 16.21 11.53 -0.56
N ILE A 81 15.83 11.47 -1.84
CA ILE A 81 15.76 12.62 -2.76
C ILE A 81 14.35 13.22 -2.90
N GLY A 82 13.35 12.61 -2.25
CA GLY A 82 12.00 13.15 -2.10
C GLY A 82 10.96 12.60 -3.08
N ASN A 83 11.25 11.53 -3.82
CA ASN A 83 10.25 10.87 -4.66
C ASN A 83 9.24 10.11 -3.78
N GLU A 84 7.95 10.25 -4.09
CA GLU A 84 6.87 9.50 -3.44
C GLU A 84 6.80 8.09 -4.02
N LEU A 85 6.99 7.08 -3.17
CA LEU A 85 6.92 5.66 -3.54
C LEU A 85 5.57 5.04 -3.19
N LEU A 86 4.96 5.52 -2.10
CA LEU A 86 3.65 5.09 -1.65
C LEU A 86 2.92 6.27 -1.01
N ALA A 87 1.63 6.37 -1.28
CA ALA A 87 0.72 7.25 -0.56
C ALA A 87 -0.57 6.52 -0.20
N VAL A 88 -1.03 6.71 1.03
CA VAL A 88 -2.32 6.22 1.52
C VAL A 88 -3.14 7.42 1.92
N GLU A 89 -4.25 7.63 1.23
CA GLU A 89 -5.13 8.79 1.44
C GLU A 89 -6.58 8.33 1.51
N THR A 90 -7.39 8.98 2.35
CA THR A 90 -8.81 8.66 2.50
C THR A 90 -9.67 9.85 2.10
N ARG A 91 -10.52 9.70 1.10
CA ARG A 91 -11.47 10.74 0.69
C ARG A 91 -12.90 10.36 1.04
N THR A 92 -13.79 11.32 1.18
CA THR A 92 -15.23 11.07 1.36
C THR A 92 -15.93 11.17 0.01
N ASP A 93 -16.74 10.17 -0.35
CA ASP A 93 -17.57 10.20 -1.56
C ASP A 93 -18.88 10.99 -1.35
N ASP A 94 -19.65 11.19 -2.44
CA ASP A 94 -20.93 11.91 -2.41
C ASP A 94 -22.00 11.25 -1.53
N LYS A 95 -21.80 9.98 -1.14
CA LYS A 95 -22.68 9.19 -0.27
C LYS A 95 -22.21 9.22 1.19
N GLY A 96 -21.16 9.97 1.52
CA GLY A 96 -20.59 10.06 2.86
C GLY A 96 -19.74 8.85 3.27
N ASN A 97 -19.30 8.02 2.32
CA ASN A 97 -18.37 6.92 2.59
C ASN A 97 -16.92 7.39 2.51
N ASN A 98 -16.10 6.90 3.44
CA ASN A 98 -14.67 7.11 3.42
C ASN A 98 -14.00 6.03 2.56
N ILE A 99 -13.32 6.46 1.50
CA ILE A 99 -12.63 5.61 0.54
C ILE A 99 -11.13 5.84 0.71
N THR A 100 -10.44 4.83 1.20
CA THR A 100 -8.98 4.79 1.29
C THR A 100 -8.40 4.28 -0.02
N CYS A 101 -7.53 5.07 -0.64
CA CYS A 101 -6.77 4.70 -1.83
C CYS A 101 -5.30 4.51 -1.45
N ILE A 102 -4.68 3.48 -2.01
CA ILE A 102 -3.23 3.30 -1.98
C ILE A 102 -2.72 3.67 -3.35
N ARG A 103 -1.73 4.56 -3.41
CA ARG A 103 -1.05 4.97 -4.64
C ARG A 103 0.39 4.48 -4.62
N GLY A 104 0.87 4.01 -5.76
CA GLY A 104 2.22 3.48 -5.92
C GLY A 104 2.29 2.41 -6.99
N GLU A 105 3.50 2.10 -7.42
CA GLU A 105 3.80 0.96 -8.29
C GLU A 105 4.60 -0.07 -7.51
N PHE A 106 4.19 -1.33 -7.61
CA PHE A 106 4.77 -2.40 -6.81
C PHE A 106 5.23 -3.53 -7.72
N CYS A 107 6.51 -3.87 -7.65
CA CYS A 107 7.10 -4.97 -8.41
C CYS A 107 7.24 -6.23 -7.55
N ASP A 108 7.20 -7.41 -8.19
CA ASP A 108 7.55 -8.69 -7.57
C ASP A 108 9.07 -8.92 -7.56
N LYS A 109 9.51 -10.04 -6.96
CA LYS A 109 10.92 -10.44 -6.89
C LYS A 109 11.61 -10.67 -8.24
N THR A 110 10.86 -10.70 -9.33
CA THR A 110 11.38 -10.80 -10.70
C THR A 110 11.44 -9.45 -11.41
N GLY A 111 11.08 -8.36 -10.72
CA GLY A 111 11.01 -7.02 -11.28
C GLY A 111 9.76 -6.73 -12.10
N LYS A 112 8.77 -7.63 -12.13
CA LYS A 112 7.52 -7.43 -12.87
C LYS A 112 6.50 -6.69 -12.03
N LEU A 113 5.68 -5.85 -12.68
CA LEU A 113 4.60 -5.12 -12.00
C LEU A 113 3.58 -6.07 -11.39
N ALA A 114 3.56 -6.16 -10.07
CA ALA A 114 2.67 -7.01 -9.27
C ALA A 114 1.36 -6.30 -8.91
N ALA A 115 1.42 -5.00 -8.62
CA ALA A 115 0.25 -4.16 -8.37
C ALA A 115 0.53 -2.68 -8.71
N ARG A 116 -0.52 -1.94 -9.04
CA ARG A 116 -0.48 -0.49 -9.22
C ARG A 116 -1.69 0.14 -8.57
N GLY A 117 -1.45 1.06 -7.64
CA GLY A 117 -2.49 1.81 -6.96
C GLY A 117 -2.62 3.24 -7.51
N ASN A 118 -3.85 3.70 -7.71
CA ASN A 118 -4.15 5.10 -8.04
C ASN A 118 -5.52 5.51 -7.46
N GLU A 119 -6.05 6.67 -7.87
CA GLU A 119 -7.35 7.17 -7.40
C GLU A 119 -8.56 6.33 -7.86
N GLN A 120 -8.40 5.54 -8.91
CA GLN A 120 -9.43 4.64 -9.42
C GLN A 120 -9.43 3.31 -8.67
N GLY A 121 -8.32 2.94 -8.06
CA GLY A 121 -8.19 1.81 -7.15
C GLY A 121 -6.85 1.09 -7.29
N LEU A 122 -6.76 -0.08 -6.67
CA LEU A 122 -5.61 -0.97 -6.76
C LEU A 122 -5.79 -2.01 -7.88
N LEU A 123 -5.05 -1.87 -8.98
CA LEU A 123 -4.89 -2.89 -10.02
C LEU A 123 -3.88 -3.94 -9.56
N VAL A 124 -4.18 -5.22 -9.75
CA VAL A 124 -3.38 -6.34 -9.22
C VAL A 124 -3.13 -7.38 -10.32
N ASN A 125 -1.85 -7.77 -10.50
CA ASN A 125 -1.39 -8.81 -11.44
C ASN A 125 -0.90 -10.08 -10.72
N CYS A 126 -1.05 -10.14 -9.41
CA CYS A 126 -0.65 -11.26 -8.55
C CYS A 126 -1.87 -11.78 -7.75
N PRO A 127 -1.73 -12.80 -6.90
CA PRO A 127 -2.85 -13.28 -6.09
C PRO A 127 -3.48 -12.17 -5.24
N LEU A 128 -4.81 -12.14 -5.18
CA LEU A 128 -5.60 -11.21 -4.36
C LEU A 128 -6.58 -12.01 -3.50
N ARG A 129 -6.62 -11.69 -2.20
CA ARG A 129 -7.57 -12.22 -1.21
C ARG A 129 -8.31 -11.05 -0.57
N MET A 130 -9.63 -11.16 -0.50
CA MET A 130 -10.54 -10.16 0.09
C MET A 130 -11.18 -10.76 1.35
#